data_AF-A0A1F8QMF1-F1
#
_entry.id   AF-A0A1F8QMF1-F1
#
_cell.length_a   1.000
_cell.length_b   1.000
_cell.length_c   1.000
_cell.angle_alpha   90.00
_cell.angle_beta   90.00
_cell.angle_gamma   90.00
#
_symmetry.space_group_name_H-M   'P 1'
#
loop_
_entity.id
_entity.type
_entity.pdbx_description
1 polymer ?
#
loop_
_entity_poly.entity_id
_entity_poly.type
_entity_poly.pdbx_seq_one_letter_code
_entity_poly.pdbx_strand_id
1 'polypeptide(L)'
;MASVKTAISIEKPLFEELESLAEEMDVSRSHLISLAAKEFIDRHKSRKLLEAINAAYDDVPDPEEEKRRALMRAKQRRMVEGQW
;
A
#
# COMPACT_ATOMS: atom_id res chain seq x y z
N MET A 1 8.30 20.54 12.92
CA MET A 1 8.27 19.42 13.90
C MET A 1 9.69 19.15 14.38
N ALA A 2 9.86 18.67 15.61
CA ALA A 2 11.18 18.33 16.12
C ALA A 2 11.73 17.05 15.46
N SER A 3 13.01 17.05 15.09
CA SER A 3 13.71 15.87 14.58
C SER A 3 14.39 15.12 15.74
N VAL A 4 14.27 13.80 15.76
CA VAL A 4 14.98 12.93 16.72
C VAL A 4 16.17 12.29 16.03
N LYS A 5 17.36 12.35 16.65
CA LYS A 5 18.55 11.63 16.17
C LYS A 5 18.55 10.22 16.75
N THR A 6 18.82 9.24 15.90
CA THR A 6 18.94 7.84 16.31
C THR A 6 20.09 7.20 15.55
N ALA A 7 20.83 6.32 16.23
CA ALA A 7 21.84 5.48 15.60
C ALA A 7 21.23 4.11 15.30
N ILE A 8 21.43 3.60 14.09
CA ILE A 8 20.96 2.28 13.67
C ILE A 8 22.16 1.46 13.19
N SER A 9 22.14 0.16 13.49
CA SER A 9 23.06 -0.79 12.88
C SER A 9 22.47 -1.28 11.58
N ILE A 10 23.22 -1.15 10.48
CA ILE A 10 22.86 -1.68 9.16
C ILE A 10 24.08 -2.32 8.51
N GLU A 11 23.84 -3.20 7.54
CA GLU A 11 24.92 -3.83 6.78
C GLU A 11 25.67 -2.79 5.94
N LYS A 12 27.00 -2.93 5.86
CA LYS A 12 27.85 -1.99 5.11
C LYS A 12 27.44 -1.85 3.63
N PRO A 13 27.14 -2.93 2.88
CA PRO A 13 26.70 -2.79 1.48
C PRO A 13 25.43 -1.95 1.35
N LEU A 14 24.44 -2.19 2.21
CA LEU A 14 23.20 -1.41 2.21
C LEU A 14 23.45 0.07 2.54
N PHE A 15 24.35 0.37 3.47
CA PHE A 15 24.73 1.74 3.76
C PHE A 15 25.34 2.45 2.55
N GLU A 16 26.22 1.77 1.81
CA GLU A 16 26.87 2.30 0.60
C GLU A 16 25.85 2.53 -0.52
N GLU A 17 24.89 1.62 -0.71
CA GLU A 17 23.78 1.79 -1.66
C GLU A 17 22.89 2.99 -1.30
N LEU A 18 22.57 3.15 -0.01
CA LEU A 18 21.78 4.30 0.48
C LEU A 18 22.51 5.64 0.27
N GLU A 19 23.83 5.67 0.47
CA GLU A 19 24.65 6.86 0.19
C GLU A 19 24.60 7.22 -1.29
N SER A 20 24.89 6.25 -2.17
CA SER A 20 24.89 6.47 -3.62
C SER A 20 23.52 6.96 -4.12
N LEU A 21 22.43 6.39 -3.61
CA LEU A 21 21.08 6.79 -4.00
C LEU A 21 20.73 8.18 -3.47
N ALA A 22 21.15 8.52 -2.25
CA ALA A 22 20.91 9.85 -1.69
C ALA A 22 21.64 10.93 -2.50
N GLU A 23 22.87 10.65 -2.93
CA GLU A 23 23.63 11.52 -3.84
C GLU A 23 22.96 11.66 -5.21
N GLU A 24 22.53 10.56 -5.83
CA GLU A 24 21.83 10.58 -7.13
C GLU A 24 20.54 11.43 -7.07
N MET A 25 19.81 11.34 -5.96
CA MET A 25 18.57 12.07 -5.75
C MET A 25 18.75 13.51 -5.26
N ASP A 26 20.00 13.96 -5.02
CA ASP A 26 20.33 15.26 -4.41
C ASP A 26 19.59 15.51 -3.07
N VAL A 27 19.56 14.49 -2.21
CA VAL A 27 18.95 14.56 -0.87
C VAL A 27 19.91 14.07 0.21
N SER A 28 19.66 14.48 1.45
CA SER A 28 20.43 13.93 2.56
C SER A 28 20.04 12.47 2.84
N ARG A 29 21.01 11.66 3.29
CA ARG A 29 20.74 10.31 3.83
C ARG A 29 19.56 10.25 4.78
N SER A 30 19.51 11.17 5.74
CA SER A 30 18.46 11.18 6.77
C SER A 30 17.09 11.44 6.15
N HIS A 31 17.03 12.24 5.09
CA HIS A 31 15.81 12.42 4.30
C HIS A 31 15.43 11.14 3.55
N LEU A 32 16.37 10.52 2.84
CA LEU A 32 16.13 9.26 2.12
C LEU A 32 15.62 8.15 3.08
N ILE A 33 16.29 7.97 4.21
CA ILE A 33 15.90 6.97 5.23
C ILE A 33 14.50 7.29 5.80
N SER A 34 14.20 8.56 6.06
CA SER A 34 12.87 8.97 6.55
C SER A 34 11.78 8.69 5.51
N LEU A 35 12.07 8.94 4.23
CA LEU A 35 11.16 8.67 3.12
C LEU A 35 10.89 7.16 3.01
N ALA A 36 11.94 6.34 3.02
CA ALA A 36 11.84 4.89 2.97
C ALA A 36 11.05 4.33 4.16
N ALA A 37 11.30 4.83 5.37
CA ALA A 37 10.57 4.43 6.57
C ALA A 37 9.07 4.75 6.47
N LYS A 38 8.73 5.96 5.98
CA LYS A 38 7.34 6.37 5.78
C LYS A 38 6.63 5.46 4.77
N GLU A 39 7.26 5.24 3.62
CA GLU A 39 6.73 4.37 2.57
C GLU A 39 6.51 2.95 3.08
N PHE A 40 7.46 2.39 3.84
CA PHE A 40 7.33 1.06 4.41
C PHE A 40 6.15 0.96 5.40
N ILE A 41 5.98 1.98 6.25
CA ILE A 41 4.85 2.05 7.20
C ILE A 41 3.53 2.13 6.44
N ASP A 42 3.43 2.97 5.42
CA ASP A 42 2.19 3.18 4.68
C ASP A 42 1.80 1.94 3.86
N ARG A 43 2.77 1.23 3.27
CA ARG A 43 2.54 -0.11 2.67
C ARG A 43 2.01 -1.11 3.69
N HIS A 44 2.57 -1.13 4.90
CA HIS A 44 2.12 -2.06 5.94
C HIS A 44 0.70 -1.74 6.43
N LYS A 45 0.37 -0.45 6.60
CA LYS A 45 -1.00 0.00 6.90
C LYS A 45 -1.98 -0.39 5.81
N SER A 46 -1.59 -0.22 4.55
CA SER A 46 -2.44 -0.56 3.39
C SER A 46 -2.75 -2.05 3.34
N ARG A 47 -1.76 -2.93 3.62
CA ARG A 47 -1.99 -4.38 3.73
C ARG A 47 -2.95 -4.72 4.86
N LYS A 48 -2.75 -4.14 6.05
CA LYS A 48 -3.68 -4.36 7.19
C LYS A 48 -5.10 -3.92 6.88
N LEU A 49 -5.27 -2.80 6.17
CA LEU A 49 -6.58 -2.35 5.73
C LEU A 49 -7.22 -3.35 4.76
N LEU A 50 -6.46 -3.85 3.78
CA LEU A 50 -6.94 -4.85 2.83
C LEU A 50 -7.32 -6.16 3.54
N GLU A 51 -6.51 -6.62 4.49
CA GLU A 51 -6.81 -7.79 5.32
C GLU A 51 -8.11 -7.60 6.11
N ALA A 52 -8.31 -6.43 6.71
CA ALA A 52 -9.53 -6.10 7.44
C ALA A 52 -10.77 -6.05 6.53
N ILE A 53 -10.63 -5.52 5.31
CA ILE A 53 -11.70 -5.55 4.29
C ILE A 53 -12.02 -6.99 3.94
N ASN A 54 -11.02 -7.81 3.60
CA ASN A 54 -11.25 -9.21 3.24
C ASN A 54 -11.93 -9.98 4.37
N ALA A 55 -11.49 -9.79 5.62
CA ALA A 55 -12.09 -10.43 6.78
C ALA A 55 -13.56 -10.00 7.00
N ALA A 56 -13.91 -8.76 6.68
CA ALA A 56 -15.29 -8.27 6.79
C ALA A 56 -16.24 -8.85 5.73
N TYR A 57 -15.70 -9.43 4.65
CA TYR A 57 -16.44 -10.07 3.56
C TYR A 57 -16.19 -11.60 3.48
N ASP A 58 -15.59 -12.19 4.52
CA ASP A 58 -15.29 -13.63 4.56
C ASP A 58 -16.53 -14.48 4.94
N ASP A 59 -17.66 -13.82 5.23
CA ASP A 59 -18.92 -14.47 5.52
C ASP A 59 -19.62 -15.00 4.25
N VAL A 60 -20.45 -16.03 4.45
CA VAL A 60 -21.30 -16.53 3.39
C VAL A 60 -22.39 -15.49 3.14
N PRO A 61 -22.53 -14.99 1.93
CA PRO A 61 -23.48 -13.92 1.67
C PRO A 61 -24.92 -14.37 1.86
N ASP A 62 -25.76 -13.44 2.31
CA ASP A 62 -27.18 -13.73 2.49
C ASP A 62 -27.95 -13.74 1.14
N PRO A 63 -29.17 -14.31 1.09
CA PRO A 63 -29.96 -14.38 -0.14
C PRO A 63 -30.29 -13.00 -0.77
N GLU A 64 -30.42 -11.95 0.03
CA GLU A 64 -30.68 -10.59 -0.45
C GLU A 64 -29.41 -9.97 -1.05
N GLU A 65 -28.25 -10.23 -0.47
CA GLU A 65 -26.94 -9.88 -1.03
C GLU A 65 -26.68 -10.58 -2.36
N GLU A 66 -27.00 -11.87 -2.47
CA GLU A 66 -26.88 -12.64 -3.72
C GLU A 66 -27.76 -12.03 -4.83
N LYS A 67 -29.01 -11.70 -4.49
CA LYS A 67 -29.96 -11.04 -5.40
C LYS A 67 -29.45 -9.66 -5.85
N ARG A 68 -28.93 -8.85 -4.92
CA ARG A 68 -28.32 -7.55 -5.24
C ARG A 68 -27.11 -7.71 -6.16
N ARG A 69 -26.22 -8.67 -5.90
CA ARG A 69 -25.07 -8.96 -6.77
C ARG A 69 -25.49 -9.39 -8.17
N ALA A 70 -26.53 -10.22 -8.30
CA ALA A 70 -27.06 -10.63 -9.60
C ALA A 70 -27.56 -9.41 -10.42
N LEU A 71 -28.29 -8.49 -9.78
CA LEU A 71 -28.77 -7.26 -10.41
C LEU A 71 -27.60 -6.33 -10.81
N MET A 72 -26.61 -6.16 -9.94
CA MET A 72 -25.42 -5.35 -10.23
C MET A 72 -24.65 -5.90 -11.43
N ARG A 73 -24.40 -7.22 -11.49
CA ARG A 73 -23.73 -7.87 -12.63
C ARG A 73 -24.50 -7.70 -13.93
N ALA A 74 -25.83 -7.83 -13.90
CA ALA A 74 -26.67 -7.61 -15.08
C ALA A 74 -26.62 -6.16 -15.57
N LYS A 75 -26.65 -5.19 -14.66
CA LYS A 75 -26.52 -3.76 -14.98
C LYS A 75 -25.14 -3.45 -15.56
N GLN A 76 -24.07 -3.96 -14.95
CA GLN A 76 -22.71 -3.76 -15.42
C GLN A 76 -22.53 -4.30 -16.85
N ARG A 77 -22.95 -5.54 -17.13
CA ARG A 77 -22.86 -6.12 -18.48
C ARG A 77 -23.49 -5.23 -19.55
N ARG A 78 -24.70 -4.72 -19.30
CA ARG A 78 -25.37 -3.79 -20.23
C ARG A 78 -24.61 -2.48 -20.47
N MET A 79 -23.85 -2.01 -19.48
CA MET A 79 -23.08 -0.76 -19.61
C MET A 79 -21.77 -0.95 -20.40
N VAL A 80 -21.19 -2.15 -20.39
CA VAL A 80 -19.93 -2.45 -21.10
C VAL A 80 -20.16 -3.14 -22.45
N GLU A 81 -21.38 -3.59 -22.74
CA GLU A 81 -21.76 -4.10 -24.06
C GLU A 81 -21.51 -3.05 -25.15
N GLY A 82 -20.71 -3.41 -26.16
CA GLY A 82 -20.38 -2.55 -27.29
C GLY A 82 -19.21 -1.57 -27.06
N GLN A 83 -18.48 -1.67 -25.94
CA GLN A 83 -17.30 -0.84 -25.65
C GLN A 83 -15.95 -1.50 -25.98
N TRP A 84 -15.94 -2.51 -26.85
CA TRP A 84 -14.74 -3.20 -27.34
C TRP A 84 -14.71 -3.23 -28.85
#